data_AF-A0A6G3XV66-F1
#
_entry.id   AF-A0A6G3XV66-F1
#
_cell.length_a   1.000
_cell.length_b   1.000
_cell.length_c   1.000
_cell.angle_alpha   90.00
_cell.angle_beta   90.00
_cell.angle_gamma   90.00
#
_symmetry.space_group_name_H-M   'P 1'
#
loop_
_entity.id
_entity.type
_entity.pdbx_description
1 polymer ?
#
loop_
_entity_poly.entity_id
_entity_poly.type
_entity_poly.pdbx_seq_one_letter_code
_entity_poly.pdbx_strand_id
1 'polypeptide(L)' 'NQLFEGDEVNEGWSRADARVSAFFRRGQERGEFRIDLTPAWLTEALYGLIGTGAWAVQAGRVAAQDFQHMIVELLL' A
#
# COMPACT_ATOMS: atom_id res chain seq x y z
N ASN A 1 12.90 13.38 16.28
CA ASN A 1 13.59 12.08 16.15
C ASN A 1 13.25 11.23 17.37
N GLN A 2 11.98 10.81 17.47
CA GLN A 2 11.47 9.90 18.53
C GLN A 2 10.30 9.11 17.93
N LEU A 3 10.58 8.32 16.88
CA LEU A 3 9.58 7.47 16.21
C LEU A 3 9.54 6.03 16.78
N PHE A 4 10.32 5.73 17.83
CA PHE A 4 10.60 4.35 18.26
C PHE A 4 10.58 4.14 19.78
N GLU A 5 9.71 4.83 20.52
CA GLU A 5 9.48 4.50 21.93
C GLU A 5 8.00 4.15 22.13
N GLY A 6 7.74 2.84 22.20
CA GLY A 6 6.44 2.28 22.58
C GLY A 6 6.07 1.07 21.73
N ASP A 7 6.02 -0.11 22.36
CA ASP A 7 5.47 -1.34 21.78
C ASP A 7 4.01 -1.18 21.27
N GLU A 8 3.34 -0.08 21.62
CA GLU A 8 2.00 0.31 21.18
C GLU A 8 1.89 0.71 19.69
N VAL A 9 3.00 1.04 19.01
CA VAL A 9 2.96 1.44 17.59
C VAL A 9 2.51 0.30 16.67
N ASN A 10 2.68 -0.98 17.06
CA ASN A 10 2.51 -2.09 16.13
C ASN A 10 1.07 -2.54 15.88
N GLU A 11 0.12 -2.38 16.80
CA GLU A 11 -1.20 -3.01 16.61
C GLU A 11 -2.02 -2.36 15.48
N GLY A 12 -1.93 -1.03 15.35
CA GLY A 12 -2.63 -0.29 14.29
C GLY A 12 -2.12 -0.69 12.90
N TRP A 13 -0.80 -0.75 12.75
CA TRP A 13 -0.13 -1.21 11.53
C TRP A 13 -0.45 -2.67 11.24
N SER A 14 -0.36 -3.56 12.24
CA SER A 14 -0.70 -4.98 12.10
C SER A 14 -2.13 -5.18 11.60
N ARG A 15 -3.10 -4.39 12.10
CA ARG A 15 -4.49 -4.43 11.62
C ARG A 15 -4.64 -3.94 10.19
N ALA A 16 -3.89 -2.91 9.79
CA ALA A 16 -3.90 -2.40 8.42
C ALA A 16 -3.34 -3.46 7.46
N ASP A 17 -2.17 -4.02 7.77
CA ASP A 17 -1.50 -5.05 6.97
C ASP A 17 -2.38 -6.27 6.77
N ALA A 18 -3.00 -6.75 7.85
CA ALA A 18 -3.91 -7.89 7.78
C ALA A 18 -5.10 -7.61 6.84
N ARG A 19 -5.67 -6.39 6.88
CA ARG A 19 -6.80 -6.00 6.02
C ARG A 19 -6.40 -5.88 4.55
N VAL A 20 -5.26 -5.25 4.26
CA VAL A 20 -4.76 -5.06 2.89
C VAL A 20 -4.31 -6.39 2.29
N SER A 21 -3.59 -7.22 3.03
CA SER A 21 -3.23 -8.57 2.61
C SER A 21 -4.47 -9.45 2.36
N ALA A 22 -5.52 -9.33 3.19
CA ALA A 22 -6.78 -10.03 2.94
C ALA A 22 -7.51 -9.53 1.70
N PHE A 23 -7.39 -8.24 1.36
CA PHE A 23 -7.93 -7.69 0.11
C PHE A 23 -7.26 -8.31 -1.12
N PHE A 24 -5.93 -8.32 -1.18
CA PHE A 24 -5.20 -8.92 -2.31
C PHE A 24 -5.51 -10.41 -2.45
N ARG A 25 -5.54 -11.16 -1.35
CA ARG A 25 -5.91 -12.58 -1.36
C ARG A 25 -7.28 -12.83 -1.98
N ARG A 26 -8.31 -12.05 -1.58
CA ARG A 26 -9.66 -12.20 -2.15
C ARG A 26 -9.69 -11.87 -3.64
N GLY A 27 -8.95 -10.86 -4.10
CA GLY A 27 -8.87 -10.56 -5.53
C GLY A 27 -8.12 -11.65 -6.30
N GLN A 28 -7.06 -12.24 -5.72
CA GLN A 28 -6.38 -13.41 -6.31
C GLN A 28 -7.32 -14.62 -6.44
N GLU A 29 -8.11 -14.91 -5.41
CA GLU A 29 -9.13 -15.97 -5.43
C GLU A 29 -10.21 -15.74 -6.52
N ARG A 30 -10.45 -14.48 -6.90
CA ARG A 30 -11.38 -14.07 -7.96
C ARG A 30 -10.74 -13.95 -9.34
N GLY A 31 -9.42 -14.08 -9.45
CA GLY A 31 -8.68 -13.86 -10.70
C GLY A 31 -8.52 -12.38 -11.08
N GLU A 32 -8.74 -11.45 -10.15
CA GLU A 32 -8.57 -10.00 -10.35
C GLU A 32 -7.12 -9.54 -10.18
N PHE A 33 -6.32 -10.27 -9.38
CA PHE A 33 -4.89 -10.00 -9.20
C PHE A 33 -4.03 -11.18 -9.63
N ARG A 34 -2.81 -10.88 -10.08
CA ARG A 34 -1.79 -11.89 -10.40
C ARG A 34 -1.45 -12.76 -9.18
N ILE A 35 -1.33 -14.06 -9.39
CA ILE A 35 -1.16 -15.07 -8.32
C ILE A 35 0.29 -15.47 -8.07
N ASP A 36 1.22 -15.01 -8.90
CA ASP A 36 2.66 -15.29 -8.77
C ASP A 36 3.35 -14.42 -7.71
N LEU A 37 2.64 -13.42 -7.18
CA LEU A 37 3.09 -12.57 -6.07
C LEU A 37 2.27 -12.89 -4.81
N THR A 38 2.91 -12.86 -3.63
CA THR A 38 2.18 -13.11 -2.37
C THR A 38 1.34 -11.89 -1.97
N PRO A 39 0.22 -12.07 -1.24
CA PRO A 39 -0.55 -10.94 -0.71
C PRO A 39 0.27 -10.00 0.16
N ALA A 40 1.24 -10.53 0.90
CA ALA A 40 2.16 -9.74 1.73
C ALA A 40 3.05 -8.85 0.84
N TRP A 41 3.63 -9.40 -0.23
CA TRP A 41 4.43 -8.62 -1.17
C TRP A 41 3.62 -7.50 -1.86
N LEU A 42 2.40 -7.81 -2.30
CA LEU A 42 1.49 -6.82 -2.90
C LEU A 42 1.13 -5.69 -1.90
N THR A 43 0.98 -6.03 -0.62
CA THR A 43 0.75 -5.05 0.46
C THR A 43 1.93 -4.10 0.62
N GLU A 44 3.15 -4.62 0.71
CA GLU A 44 4.38 -3.81 0.79
C GLU A 44 4.57 -2.91 -0.45
N ALA A 45 4.34 -3.48 -1.63
CA ALA A 45 4.43 -2.73 -2.89
C ALA A 45 3.43 -1.56 -2.93
N LEU A 46 2.19 -1.77 -2.49
CA LEU A 46 1.18 -0.72 -2.39
C LEU A 46 1.62 0.40 -1.43
N TYR A 47 2.14 0.06 -0.25
CA TYR A 47 2.64 1.06 0.70
C TYR A 47 3.82 1.85 0.12
N GLY A 48 4.76 1.17 -0.53
CA GLY A 48 5.88 1.81 -1.22
C GLY A 48 5.42 2.78 -2.32
N LEU A 49 4.40 2.40 -3.09
CA LEU A 49 3.79 3.26 -4.12
C LEU A 49 3.12 4.49 -3.52
N ILE A 50 2.34 4.32 -2.44
CA ILE A 50 1.69 5.44 -1.73
C ILE A 50 2.76 6.40 -1.18
N GLY A 51 3.80 5.89 -0.52
CA GLY A 51 4.89 6.71 0.02
C GLY A 51 5.62 7.48 -1.08
N THR A 52 5.91 6.82 -2.19
CA THR A 52 6.55 7.45 -3.36
C THR A 52 5.66 8.51 -4.00
N GLY A 53 4.36 8.24 -4.13
CA GLY A 53 3.36 9.18 -4.64
C GLY A 53 3.25 10.42 -3.75
N ALA A 54 3.13 10.24 -2.44
CA ALA A 54 3.10 11.34 -1.47
C ALA A 54 4.36 12.22 -1.56
N TRP A 55 5.54 11.60 -1.65
CA TRP A 55 6.80 12.32 -1.86
C TRP A 55 6.83 13.08 -3.20
N ALA A 56 6.35 12.48 -4.28
CA ALA A 56 6.31 13.12 -5.59
C ALA A 56 5.37 14.33 -5.62
N VAL A 57 4.22 14.24 -4.94
CA VAL A 57 3.29 15.36 -4.73
C VAL A 57 3.94 16.46 -3.91
N GLN A 58 4.58 16.11 -2.78
CA GLN A 58 5.29 17.08 -1.94
C GLN A 58 6.41 17.80 -2.69
N ALA A 59 7.11 17.09 -3.57
CA ALA A 59 8.16 17.62 -4.43
C ALA A 59 7.62 18.41 -5.65
N GLY A 60 6.30 18.56 -5.81
CA GLY A 60 5.67 19.28 -6.93
C GLY A 60 5.81 18.59 -8.28
N ARG A 61 6.12 17.29 -8.31
CA ARG A 61 6.31 16.51 -9.55
C ARG A 61 5.03 15.87 -10.07
N VAL A 62 4.04 15.68 -9.20
CA VAL A 62 2.74 15.07 -9.52
C VAL A 62 1.63 15.88 -8.85
N ALA A 63 0.48 16.01 -9.51
CA ALA A 63 -0.68 16.66 -8.92
C ALA A 63 -1.30 15.77 -7.82
N ALA A 64 -1.66 16.38 -6.70
CA ALA A 64 -2.23 15.67 -5.55
C ALA A 64 -3.56 14.95 -5.88
N GLN A 65 -4.33 15.45 -6.83
CA GLN A 65 -5.62 14.83 -7.19
C GLN A 65 -5.44 13.51 -7.96
N ASP A 66 -4.34 13.36 -8.70
CA ASP A 66 -4.20 12.29 -9.70
C ASP A 66 -3.50 11.05 -9.14
N PHE A 67 -2.68 11.18 -8.08
CA PHE A 67 -1.79 10.11 -7.66
C PHE A 67 -2.54 8.84 -7.18
N GLN A 68 -3.71 8.99 -6.55
CA GLN A 68 -4.52 7.84 -6.11
C GLN A 68 -5.03 7.03 -7.30
N HIS A 69 -5.51 7.71 -8.35
CA HIS A 69 -5.97 7.07 -9.58
C HIS A 69 -4.82 6.34 -10.29
N MET A 70 -3.65 6.99 -10.38
CA MET A 70 -2.46 6.37 -10.98
C MET A 70 -1.99 5.10 -10.26
N ILE A 71 -2.09 5.05 -8.92
CA ILE A 71 -1.76 3.84 -8.15
C ILE A 71 -2.72 2.70 -8.48
N VAL A 72 -4.02 2.99 -8.61
CA VAL A 72 -5.03 1.97 -8.95
C VAL A 72 -4.80 1.44 -10.36
N GLU A 73 -4.57 2.32 -11.34
CA GLU A 73 -4.29 1.93 -12.74
C GLU A 73 -3.01 1.11 -12.90
N LEU A 74 -2.05 1.20 -11.97
CA LEU A 74 -0.85 0.36 -11.99
C LEU A 74 -1.08 -1.05 -11.43
N LEU A 75 -2.12 -1.22 -10.61
CA LEU A 75 -2.39 -2.46 -9.88
C LEU A 75 -3.45 -3.35 -10.54
N LEU A 76 -4.28 -2.78 -11.42
CA LEU A 76 -5.38 -3.45 -12.16
C LEU A 76 -5.07 -3.50 -13.65
#